data_AF-A0A3B9II37-F1
#
_entry.id   AF-A0A3B9II37-F1
#
_cell.length_a   1.000
_cell.length_b   1.000
_cell.length_c   1.000
_cell.angle_alpha   90.00
_cell.angle_beta   90.00
_cell.angle_gamma   90.00
#
_symmetry.space_group_name_H-M   'P 1'
#
loop_
_entity.id
_entity.type
_entity.pdbx_description
1 polymer ?
#
loop_
_entity_poly.entity_id
_entity_poly.type
_entity_poly.pdbx_seq_one_letter_code
_entity_poly.pdbx_strand_id
1 'polypeptide(L)'
;MSAREIFALRRQGRQAEALDLARRAHAHAGAGEGAPDIWLLRAYAWVLYDRIRQAVDAHEAGRLSPTALHAEISPALREFSRMADPLRRDSAFSQVLRLAGKVSGVWPDFLAFAHWAGIDDFTWDDHKPFVDETGRKLDDLRTRFVRAVCRATVAKAGAEGPEAASVAWGREVLDRALEGAPDDQWLNYYRSRLHLADGETAPASCRLIPVLRRQGRAAWVWGLLGEILEEAGARGDALICLIHATRLAREEQELGQLRIRLARLLALDSRFDEAAEQLRQATRYREQHGYRIPPDLAALCAADWFAAAVPRAPAPVDAEAEALLRGLERANLGYSPGVVDHVNTAKALSYVATGVTSGFVLPHGRFPAIRTLPPGTVVEVGHATADGPAIDWRPSAADTLPGLCERFTGVLDRQEDQAFAFLRSPGGDVFVPPDLAAGIAIGSWPGRSCLAIRRTDKRGRTGWRAVRLWEPGA
;
A
#
# COMPACT_ATOMS: atom_id res chain seq x y z
N MET A 1 2.41 -17.74 50.23
CA MET A 1 1.33 -18.45 49.48
C MET A 1 1.86 -18.78 48.10
N SER A 2 1.68 -20.01 47.61
CA SER A 2 2.54 -20.50 46.53
C SER A 2 1.87 -20.43 45.14
N ALA A 3 2.63 -20.03 44.12
CA ALA A 3 2.23 -20.10 42.72
C ALA A 3 1.67 -21.48 42.31
N ARG A 4 2.14 -22.55 42.96
CA ARG A 4 1.70 -23.93 42.77
C ARG A 4 0.22 -24.14 43.07
N GLU A 5 -0.30 -23.50 44.12
CA GLU A 5 -1.72 -23.59 44.51
C GLU A 5 -2.61 -22.87 43.50
N ILE A 6 -2.19 -21.69 43.03
CA ILE A 6 -2.90 -20.94 41.98
C ILE A 6 -2.98 -21.79 40.70
N PHE A 7 -1.88 -22.40 40.27
CA PHE A 7 -1.88 -23.31 39.12
C PHE A 7 -2.71 -24.58 39.34
N ALA A 8 -2.80 -25.09 40.58
CA ALA A 8 -3.65 -26.23 40.89
C ALA A 8 -5.14 -25.87 40.75
N LEU A 9 -5.57 -24.73 41.31
CA LEU A 9 -6.94 -24.23 41.18
C LEU A 9 -7.31 -23.96 39.71
N ARG A 10 -6.39 -23.34 38.95
CA ARG A 10 -6.57 -23.12 37.51
C ARG A 10 -6.80 -24.43 36.75
N ARG A 11 -5.99 -25.46 37.00
CA ARG A 11 -6.15 -26.79 36.36
C ARG A 11 -7.43 -27.51 36.75
N GLN A 12 -8.01 -27.19 37.92
CA GLN A 12 -9.30 -27.72 38.36
C GLN A 12 -10.49 -26.94 37.79
N GLY A 13 -10.27 -25.91 36.97
CA GLY A 13 -11.34 -25.05 36.44
C GLY A 13 -11.91 -24.05 37.47
N ARG A 14 -11.32 -23.96 38.67
CA ARG A 14 -11.76 -23.07 39.76
C ARG A 14 -11.19 -21.66 39.59
N GLN A 15 -11.55 -21.02 38.48
CA GLN A 15 -10.94 -19.76 38.02
C GLN A 15 -11.15 -18.59 38.99
N ALA A 16 -12.35 -18.44 39.56
CA ALA A 16 -12.64 -17.37 40.51
C ALA A 16 -11.76 -17.48 41.77
N GLU A 17 -11.62 -18.69 42.31
CA GLU A 17 -10.80 -18.95 43.49
C GLU A 17 -9.30 -18.78 43.19
N ALA A 18 -8.85 -19.21 42.02
CA ALA A 18 -7.48 -18.99 41.56
C ALA A 18 -7.17 -17.48 41.46
N LEU A 19 -8.12 -16.68 40.98
CA LEU A 19 -7.98 -15.23 40.84
C LEU A 19 -7.93 -14.54 42.21
N ASP A 20 -8.83 -14.89 43.12
CA ASP A 20 -8.85 -14.33 44.47
C ASP A 20 -7.61 -14.73 45.27
N LEU A 21 -7.10 -15.95 45.08
CA LEU A 21 -5.82 -16.37 45.66
C LEU A 21 -4.65 -15.58 45.06
N ALA A 22 -4.60 -15.41 43.73
CA ALA A 22 -3.54 -14.66 43.06
C ALA A 22 -3.51 -13.19 43.48
N ARG A 23 -4.67 -12.52 43.58
CA ARG A 23 -4.80 -11.15 44.09
C ARG A 23 -4.28 -11.00 45.50
N ARG A 24 -4.70 -11.88 46.43
CA ARG A 24 -4.24 -11.85 47.83
C ARG A 24 -2.75 -12.10 47.94
N ALA A 25 -2.23 -13.08 47.21
CA ALA A 25 -0.80 -13.39 47.20
C ALA A 25 0.03 -12.23 46.62
N HIS A 26 -0.41 -11.60 45.54
CA HIS A 26 0.27 -10.45 44.95
C HIS A 26 0.25 -9.22 45.88
N ALA A 27 -0.90 -8.91 46.49
CA ALA A 27 -1.02 -7.82 47.45
C ALA A 27 -0.10 -8.02 48.66
N HIS A 28 0.03 -9.25 49.17
CA HIS A 28 0.93 -9.56 50.27
C HIS A 28 2.40 -9.48 49.86
N ALA A 29 2.75 -9.92 48.65
CA ALA A 29 4.12 -9.85 48.13
C ALA A 29 4.58 -8.41 47.86
N GLY A 30 3.69 -7.53 47.39
CA GLY A 30 3.98 -6.11 47.15
C GLY A 30 4.21 -5.26 48.40
N ALA A 31 3.93 -5.81 49.60
CA ALA A 31 4.15 -5.13 50.87
C ALA A 31 5.57 -5.33 51.45
N GLY A 32 6.44 -6.11 50.78
CA GLY A 32 7.83 -6.34 51.20
C GLY A 32 8.84 -5.68 50.25
N GLU A 33 10.02 -5.31 50.77
CA GLU A 33 11.12 -4.68 50.01
C GLU A 33 11.90 -5.66 49.09
N GLY A 34 11.29 -6.76 48.67
CA GLY A 34 11.93 -7.82 47.87
C GLY A 34 11.74 -7.66 46.36
N ALA A 35 12.60 -8.34 45.58
CA ALA A 35 12.41 -8.48 44.14
C ALA A 35 11.08 -9.20 43.83
N PRO A 36 10.38 -8.84 42.73
CA PRO A 36 9.08 -9.41 42.40
C PRO A 36 9.16 -10.93 42.18
N ASP A 37 8.25 -11.68 42.80
CA ASP A 37 8.13 -13.13 42.60
C ASP A 37 7.56 -13.45 41.20
N ILE A 38 8.46 -13.72 40.26
CA ILE A 38 8.13 -14.03 38.87
C ILE A 38 7.21 -15.25 38.73
N TRP A 39 7.34 -16.26 39.60
CA TRP A 39 6.48 -17.45 39.54
C TRP A 39 5.06 -17.13 39.96
N LEU A 40 4.89 -16.31 41.00
CA LEU A 40 3.60 -15.80 41.40
C LEU A 40 2.98 -14.93 40.30
N LEU A 41 3.75 -13.99 39.72
CA LEU A 41 3.27 -13.14 38.63
C LEU A 41 2.86 -13.95 37.40
N ARG A 42 3.62 -14.99 37.02
CA ARG A 42 3.23 -15.93 35.96
C ARG A 42 1.92 -16.64 36.26
N ALA A 43 1.79 -17.18 37.47
CA ALA A 43 0.56 -17.86 37.87
C ALA A 43 -0.64 -16.91 37.80
N TYR A 44 -0.45 -15.66 38.23
CA TYR A 44 -1.46 -14.63 38.16
C TYR A 44 -1.82 -14.25 36.72
N ALA A 45 -0.82 -14.03 35.86
CA ALA A 45 -1.00 -13.72 34.44
C ALA A 45 -1.81 -14.80 33.72
N TRP A 46 -1.55 -16.08 33.99
CA TRP A 46 -2.30 -17.19 33.39
C TRP A 46 -3.76 -17.25 33.81
N VAL A 47 -4.08 -16.84 35.04
CA VAL A 47 -5.48 -16.74 35.49
C VAL A 47 -6.21 -15.60 34.78
N LEU A 48 -5.55 -14.43 34.65
CA LEU A 48 -6.11 -13.31 33.88
C LEU A 48 -6.27 -13.67 32.40
N TYR A 49 -5.29 -14.36 31.82
CA TYR A 49 -5.35 -14.87 30.45
C TYR A 49 -6.57 -15.76 30.22
N ASP A 50 -6.84 -16.74 31.11
CA ASP A 50 -7.98 -17.64 30.94
C ASP A 50 -9.32 -16.88 30.95
N ARG A 51 -9.45 -15.90 31.84
CA ARG A 51 -10.65 -15.04 31.92
C ARG A 51 -10.82 -14.21 30.65
N ILE A 52 -9.74 -13.57 30.16
CA ILE A 52 -9.78 -12.80 28.92
C ILE A 52 -10.12 -13.72 27.75
N ARG A 53 -9.49 -14.90 27.69
CA ARG A 53 -9.72 -15.89 26.64
C ARG A 53 -11.18 -16.33 26.58
N GLN A 54 -11.80 -16.62 27.72
CA GLN A 54 -13.20 -17.02 27.77
C GLN A 54 -14.12 -15.96 27.14
N ALA A 55 -13.90 -14.68 27.45
CA ALA A 55 -14.66 -13.57 26.87
C ALA A 55 -14.39 -13.41 25.37
N VAL A 56 -13.12 -13.50 24.95
CA VAL A 56 -12.73 -13.46 23.52
C VAL A 56 -13.38 -14.60 22.74
N ASP A 57 -13.30 -15.84 23.24
CA ASP A 57 -13.86 -17.02 22.59
C ASP A 57 -15.40 -16.95 22.52
N ALA A 58 -16.05 -16.38 23.54
CA ALA A 58 -17.49 -16.14 23.51
C ALA A 58 -17.89 -15.04 22.52
N HIS A 59 -17.07 -14.00 22.33
CA HIS A 59 -17.29 -13.00 21.29
C HIS A 59 -17.08 -13.57 19.88
N GLU A 60 -16.00 -14.32 19.64
CA GLU A 60 -15.74 -14.98 18.36
C GLU A 60 -16.88 -15.95 17.98
N ALA A 61 -17.54 -16.56 18.97
CA ALA A 61 -18.70 -17.41 18.77
C ALA A 61 -20.05 -16.66 18.70
N GLY A 62 -20.05 -15.31 18.65
CA GLY A 62 -21.26 -14.49 18.55
C GLY A 62 -22.13 -14.44 19.82
N ARG A 63 -21.64 -14.96 20.95
CA ARG A 63 -22.35 -14.98 22.24
C ARG A 63 -22.16 -13.71 23.06
N LEU A 64 -21.12 -12.92 22.77
CA LEU A 64 -20.87 -11.63 23.40
C LEU A 64 -20.85 -10.51 22.37
N SER A 65 -21.57 -9.42 22.66
CA SER A 65 -21.48 -8.18 21.88
C SER A 65 -20.15 -7.46 22.12
N PRO A 66 -19.69 -6.58 21.20
CA PRO A 66 -18.50 -5.75 21.41
C PRO A 66 -18.51 -4.98 22.75
N THR A 67 -19.66 -4.41 23.13
CA THR A 67 -19.80 -3.66 24.38
C THR A 67 -19.68 -4.56 25.61
N ALA A 68 -20.29 -5.74 25.58
CA ALA A 68 -20.20 -6.71 26.68
C ALA A 68 -18.77 -7.26 26.81
N LEU A 69 -18.13 -7.60 25.69
CA LEU A 69 -16.73 -8.00 25.65
C LEU A 69 -15.84 -6.93 26.31
N HIS A 70 -15.97 -5.66 25.92
CA HIS A 70 -15.21 -4.56 26.52
C HIS A 70 -15.38 -4.51 28.05
N ALA A 71 -16.61 -4.60 28.55
CA ALA A 71 -16.90 -4.59 29.98
C ALA A 71 -16.24 -5.77 30.72
N GLU A 72 -16.14 -6.94 30.09
CA GLU A 72 -15.51 -8.13 30.69
C GLU A 72 -13.98 -8.10 30.68
N ILE A 73 -13.35 -7.67 29.57
CA ILE A 73 -11.89 -7.77 29.40
C ILE A 73 -11.14 -6.55 29.95
N SER A 74 -11.72 -5.35 29.89
CA SER A 74 -11.01 -4.13 30.29
C SER A 74 -10.53 -4.15 31.74
N PRO A 75 -11.32 -4.60 32.74
CA PRO A 75 -10.82 -4.72 34.11
C PRO A 75 -9.63 -5.68 34.24
N ALA A 76 -9.68 -6.84 33.57
CA ALA A 76 -8.62 -7.84 33.63
C ALA A 76 -7.33 -7.37 32.94
N LEU A 77 -7.45 -6.65 31.81
CA LEU A 77 -6.30 -6.11 31.09
C LEU A 77 -5.65 -4.92 31.82
N ARG A 78 -6.44 -4.07 32.49
CA ARG A 78 -5.90 -3.03 33.39
C ARG A 78 -5.23 -3.61 34.64
N GLU A 79 -5.78 -4.70 35.16
CA GLU A 79 -5.17 -5.43 36.29
C GLU A 79 -3.84 -6.07 35.86
N PHE A 80 -3.82 -6.69 34.68
CA PHE A 80 -2.61 -7.22 34.07
C PHE A 80 -1.54 -6.14 33.89
N SER A 81 -1.90 -4.97 33.35
CA SER A 81 -0.92 -3.90 33.07
C SER A 81 -0.24 -3.33 34.33
N ARG A 82 -0.87 -3.45 35.50
CA ARG A 82 -0.29 -2.99 36.78
C ARG A 82 0.75 -3.94 37.37
N MET A 83 0.77 -5.20 36.95
CA MET A 83 1.61 -6.23 37.56
C MET A 83 2.58 -6.90 36.59
N ALA A 84 2.39 -6.74 35.28
CA ALA A 84 3.06 -7.54 34.27
C ALA A 84 4.36 -6.96 33.71
N ASP A 85 4.84 -5.81 34.17
CA ASP A 85 6.14 -5.26 33.72
C ASP A 85 7.32 -6.25 33.94
N PRO A 86 7.42 -6.98 35.07
CA PRO A 86 8.44 -8.03 35.24
C PRO A 86 8.26 -9.25 34.34
N LEU A 87 7.13 -9.37 33.62
CA LEU A 87 6.83 -10.46 32.70
C LEU A 87 7.12 -10.10 31.24
N ARG A 88 7.73 -8.95 30.95
CA ARG A 88 8.19 -8.63 29.59
C ARG A 88 9.09 -9.75 29.07
N ARG A 89 8.91 -10.13 27.79
CA ARG A 89 9.59 -11.29 27.17
C ARG A 89 9.28 -12.63 27.84
N ASP A 90 8.16 -12.73 28.56
CA ASP A 90 7.62 -13.99 29.05
C ASP A 90 6.47 -14.49 28.15
N SER A 91 6.36 -15.82 28.02
CA SER A 91 5.25 -16.45 27.30
C SER A 91 3.86 -16.00 27.77
N ALA A 92 3.65 -15.80 29.08
CA ALA A 92 2.36 -15.37 29.61
C ALA A 92 2.01 -13.96 29.12
N PHE A 93 3.01 -13.06 29.00
CA PHE A 93 2.83 -11.73 28.46
C PHE A 93 2.47 -11.77 26.98
N SER A 94 3.21 -12.54 26.18
CA SER A 94 2.92 -12.72 24.75
C SER A 94 1.52 -13.28 24.48
N GLN A 95 1.05 -14.21 25.32
CA GLN A 95 -0.29 -14.79 25.17
C GLN A 95 -1.41 -13.79 25.49
N VAL A 96 -1.20 -12.89 26.46
CA VAL A 96 -2.15 -11.78 26.71
C VAL A 96 -2.14 -10.78 25.54
N LEU A 97 -0.97 -10.42 25.00
CA LEU A 97 -0.88 -9.57 23.81
C LEU A 97 -1.58 -10.18 22.59
N ARG A 98 -1.49 -11.51 22.42
CA ARG A 98 -2.20 -12.25 21.38
C ARG A 98 -3.72 -12.07 21.49
N LEU A 99 -4.29 -12.20 22.69
CA LEU A 99 -5.72 -12.00 22.90
C LEU A 99 -6.14 -10.54 22.69
N ALA A 100 -5.38 -9.59 23.24
CA ALA A 100 -5.61 -8.16 23.03
C ALA A 100 -5.58 -7.79 21.54
N GLY A 101 -4.59 -8.31 20.79
CA GLY A 101 -4.47 -8.11 19.35
C GLY A 101 -5.63 -8.68 18.56
N LYS A 102 -6.18 -9.85 18.94
CA LYS A 102 -7.37 -10.45 18.30
C LYS A 102 -8.59 -9.52 18.35
N VAL A 103 -8.82 -8.86 19.48
CA VAL A 103 -10.00 -8.02 19.71
C VAL A 103 -9.77 -6.53 19.48
N SER A 104 -8.58 -6.14 19.00
CA SER A 104 -8.20 -4.75 18.72
C SER A 104 -9.17 -3.98 17.82
N GLY A 105 -9.94 -4.65 16.96
CA GLY A 105 -10.95 -4.01 16.11
C GLY A 105 -12.23 -3.57 16.83
N VAL A 106 -12.49 -4.12 18.01
CA VAL A 106 -13.73 -3.89 18.78
C VAL A 106 -13.48 -3.41 20.21
N TRP A 107 -12.23 -3.43 20.68
CA TRP A 107 -11.85 -3.04 22.03
C TRP A 107 -11.31 -1.59 22.07
N PRO A 108 -12.06 -0.60 22.61
CA PRO A 108 -11.69 0.81 22.55
C PRO A 108 -10.38 1.17 23.27
N ASP A 109 -10.06 0.44 24.35
CA ASP A 109 -8.86 0.70 25.17
C ASP A 109 -7.57 0.08 24.56
N PHE A 110 -7.69 -0.63 23.42
CA PHE A 110 -6.58 -1.40 22.85
C PHE A 110 -5.34 -0.55 22.58
N LEU A 111 -5.48 0.63 21.98
CA LEU A 111 -4.33 1.44 21.61
C LEU A 111 -3.56 1.95 22.84
N ALA A 112 -4.29 2.33 23.90
CA ALA A 112 -3.67 2.71 25.18
C ALA A 112 -2.94 1.53 25.83
N PHE A 113 -3.57 0.34 25.82
CA PHE A 113 -2.94 -0.88 26.32
C PHE A 113 -1.68 -1.25 25.51
N ALA A 114 -1.76 -1.17 24.18
CA ALA A 114 -0.64 -1.49 23.31
C ALA A 114 0.53 -0.51 23.48
N HIS A 115 0.24 0.77 23.71
CA HIS A 115 1.26 1.78 24.00
C HIS A 115 2.02 1.44 25.29
N TRP A 116 1.33 1.05 26.37
CA TRP A 116 1.98 0.55 27.59
C TRP A 116 2.79 -0.74 27.33
N ALA A 117 2.24 -1.67 26.56
CA ALA A 117 2.88 -2.95 26.30
C ALA A 117 4.17 -2.80 25.46
N GLY A 118 4.19 -1.88 24.50
CA GLY A 118 5.28 -1.74 23.53
C GLY A 118 5.26 -2.81 22.45
N ILE A 119 6.24 -2.75 21.53
CA ILE A 119 6.36 -3.69 20.39
C ILE A 119 7.67 -4.48 20.36
N ASP A 120 8.49 -4.34 21.40
CA ASP A 120 9.87 -4.83 21.43
C ASP A 120 10.08 -6.02 22.39
N ASP A 121 9.14 -6.27 23.30
CA ASP A 121 9.26 -7.28 24.36
C ASP A 121 8.62 -8.64 24.01
N PHE A 122 8.74 -9.05 22.74
CA PHE A 122 8.33 -10.37 22.26
C PHE A 122 9.41 -11.42 22.50
N THR A 123 9.02 -12.68 22.70
CA THR A 123 9.95 -13.80 22.82
C THR A 123 10.49 -14.23 21.44
N TRP A 124 11.58 -14.98 21.41
CA TRP A 124 12.07 -15.61 20.18
C TRP A 124 10.98 -16.44 19.47
N ASP A 125 10.17 -17.19 20.22
CA ASP A 125 9.12 -18.02 19.64
C ASP A 125 7.99 -17.18 19.01
N ASP A 126 7.80 -15.93 19.45
CA ASP A 126 6.79 -15.03 18.90
C ASP A 126 7.16 -14.50 17.50
N HIS A 127 8.40 -14.70 17.05
CA HIS A 127 8.88 -14.39 15.70
C HIS A 127 8.68 -15.55 14.71
N LYS A 128 8.19 -16.71 15.18
CA LYS A 128 7.94 -17.86 14.30
C LYS A 128 6.57 -17.71 13.62
N PRO A 129 6.48 -17.88 12.29
CA PRO A 129 5.19 -18.00 11.61
C PRO A 129 4.38 -19.15 12.19
N PHE A 130 3.08 -18.95 12.37
CA PHE A 130 2.17 -19.98 12.85
C PHE A 130 1.47 -20.65 11.66
N VAL A 131 1.14 -21.92 11.78
CA VAL A 131 0.29 -22.62 10.81
C VAL A 131 -1.04 -22.87 11.49
N ASP A 132 -2.12 -22.36 10.92
CA ASP A 132 -3.45 -22.62 11.46
C ASP A 132 -3.92 -24.06 11.19
N GLU A 133 -5.07 -24.42 11.76
CA GLU A 133 -5.68 -25.75 11.62
C GLU A 133 -5.99 -26.12 10.16
N THR A 134 -6.01 -25.14 9.25
CA THR A 134 -6.25 -25.32 7.81
C THR A 134 -4.95 -25.43 7.00
N GLY A 135 -3.79 -25.36 7.65
CA GLY A 135 -2.48 -25.39 6.99
C GLY A 135 -2.02 -24.02 6.46
N ARG A 136 -2.74 -22.94 6.75
CA ARG A 136 -2.38 -21.60 6.29
C ARG A 136 -1.29 -21.02 7.19
N LYS A 137 -0.20 -20.57 6.56
CA LYS A 137 0.85 -19.80 7.23
C LYS A 137 0.31 -18.42 7.59
N LEU A 138 0.24 -18.13 8.87
CA LEU A 138 -0.04 -16.82 9.45
C LEU A 138 1.26 -16.15 9.83
N ASP A 139 1.28 -14.82 9.73
CA ASP A 139 2.40 -14.02 10.21
C ASP A 139 2.65 -14.26 11.70
N ASP A 140 3.88 -13.99 12.10
CA ASP A 140 4.32 -14.06 13.48
C ASP A 140 3.51 -13.11 14.40
N LEU A 141 3.58 -13.33 15.72
CA LEU A 141 2.75 -12.58 16.67
C LEU A 141 3.09 -11.08 16.65
N ARG A 142 4.37 -10.73 16.57
CA ARG A 142 4.81 -9.33 16.56
C ARG A 142 4.25 -8.61 15.34
N THR A 143 4.38 -9.19 14.15
CA THR A 143 3.85 -8.62 12.90
C THR A 143 2.34 -8.41 12.98
N ARG A 144 1.59 -9.38 13.51
CA ARG A 144 0.15 -9.25 13.72
C ARG A 144 -0.21 -8.15 14.72
N PHE A 145 0.54 -8.05 15.82
CA PHE A 145 0.32 -7.04 16.85
C PHE A 145 0.64 -5.63 16.33
N VAL A 146 1.74 -5.45 15.60
CA VAL A 146 2.10 -4.16 14.95
C VAL A 146 1.01 -3.72 13.98
N ARG A 147 0.51 -4.62 13.11
CA ARG A 147 -0.61 -4.27 12.22
C ARG A 147 -1.90 -3.94 12.98
N ALA A 148 -2.16 -4.59 14.12
CA ALA A 148 -3.29 -4.26 14.97
C ALA A 148 -3.15 -2.86 15.60
N VAL A 149 -1.95 -2.50 16.07
CA VAL A 149 -1.61 -1.14 16.52
C VAL A 149 -1.89 -0.13 15.42
N CYS A 150 -1.32 -0.32 14.22
CA CYS A 150 -1.50 0.59 13.09
C CYS A 150 -2.98 0.79 12.71
N ARG A 151 -3.78 -0.28 12.71
CA ARG A 151 -5.22 -0.20 12.47
C ARG A 151 -5.93 0.62 13.56
N ALA A 152 -5.61 0.40 14.82
CA ALA A 152 -6.20 1.12 15.93
C ALA A 152 -5.79 2.61 15.93
N THR A 153 -4.55 2.91 15.53
CA THR A 153 -4.08 4.29 15.31
C THR A 153 -4.94 5.01 14.29
N VAL A 154 -5.22 4.37 13.14
CA VAL A 154 -6.11 4.92 12.10
C VAL A 154 -7.52 5.16 12.63
N ALA A 155 -8.07 4.23 13.41
CA ALA A 155 -9.42 4.35 13.96
C ALA A 155 -9.56 5.53 14.95
N LYS A 156 -8.45 5.98 15.53
CA LYS A 156 -8.36 7.13 16.45
C LYS A 156 -7.63 8.32 15.82
N ALA A 157 -7.51 8.38 14.50
CA ALA A 157 -6.92 9.52 13.83
C ALA A 157 -7.72 10.79 14.15
N GLY A 158 -7.05 11.83 14.64
CA GLY A 158 -7.69 13.07 15.11
C GLY A 158 -8.18 13.05 16.56
N ALA A 159 -7.90 11.99 17.34
CA ALA A 159 -8.22 11.99 18.77
C ALA A 159 -7.40 13.05 19.53
N GLU A 160 -8.08 13.85 20.36
CA GLU A 160 -7.47 14.87 21.21
C GLU A 160 -7.29 14.36 22.66
N GLY A 161 -6.53 15.10 23.46
CA GLY A 161 -6.38 14.83 24.89
C GLY A 161 -5.54 13.59 25.19
N PRO A 162 -5.90 12.78 26.22
CA PRO A 162 -5.06 11.68 26.70
C PRO A 162 -4.73 10.60 25.64
N GLU A 163 -5.57 10.44 24.61
CA GLU A 163 -5.35 9.47 23.54
C GLU A 163 -4.34 9.93 22.49
N ALA A 164 -4.08 11.24 22.39
CA ALA A 164 -3.18 11.82 21.39
C ALA A 164 -1.76 11.24 21.49
N ALA A 165 -1.28 10.99 22.71
CA ALA A 165 0.02 10.38 22.94
C ALA A 165 0.12 8.96 22.36
N SER A 166 -0.92 8.13 22.51
CA SER A 166 -0.94 6.77 21.97
C SER A 166 -1.14 6.76 20.45
N VAL A 167 -1.84 7.75 19.89
CA VAL A 167 -1.92 7.94 18.44
C VAL A 167 -0.57 8.35 17.86
N ALA A 168 0.14 9.30 18.49
CA ALA A 168 1.48 9.71 18.08
C ALA A 168 2.46 8.53 18.10
N TRP A 169 2.51 7.79 19.22
CA TRP A 169 3.30 6.56 19.31
C TRP A 169 2.92 5.53 18.23
N GLY A 170 1.62 5.35 17.97
CA GLY A 170 1.12 4.45 16.95
C GLY A 170 1.55 4.84 15.52
N ARG A 171 1.75 6.14 15.25
CA ARG A 171 2.30 6.64 13.99
C ARG A 171 3.79 6.32 13.85
N GLU A 172 4.56 6.50 14.92
CA GLU A 172 5.99 6.12 14.95
C GLU A 172 6.18 4.61 14.76
N VAL A 173 5.30 3.79 15.34
CA VAL A 173 5.28 2.33 15.13
C VAL A 173 5.05 2.00 13.65
N LEU A 174 4.12 2.69 13.00
CA LEU A 174 3.85 2.50 11.57
C LEU A 174 5.06 2.90 10.70
N ASP A 175 5.70 4.03 11.00
CA ASP A 175 6.88 4.49 10.26
C ASP A 175 8.03 3.49 10.35
N ARG A 176 8.37 3.03 11.56
CA ARG A 176 9.40 1.98 11.76
C ARG A 176 9.03 0.67 11.06
N ALA A 177 7.74 0.30 11.05
CA ALA A 177 7.30 -0.92 10.38
C ALA A 177 7.42 -0.82 8.85
N LEU A 178 7.17 0.36 8.27
CA LEU A 178 7.35 0.63 6.85
C LEU A 178 8.82 0.69 6.43
N GLU A 179 9.74 1.11 7.30
CA GLU A 179 11.18 1.02 7.02
C GLU A 179 11.63 -0.44 6.83
N GLY A 180 11.15 -1.35 7.68
CA GLY A 180 11.48 -2.78 7.59
C GLY A 180 10.69 -3.55 6.52
N ALA A 181 9.49 -3.07 6.15
CA ALA A 181 8.61 -3.70 5.18
C ALA A 181 7.92 -2.66 4.28
N PRO A 182 8.66 -1.96 3.41
CA PRO A 182 8.14 -0.84 2.61
C PRO A 182 7.01 -1.24 1.66
N ASP A 183 6.99 -2.51 1.27
CA ASP A 183 5.99 -3.10 0.38
C ASP A 183 4.81 -3.75 1.12
N ASP A 184 4.70 -3.67 2.45
CA ASP A 184 3.56 -4.27 3.16
C ASP A 184 2.25 -3.56 2.79
N GLN A 185 1.30 -4.34 2.24
CA GLN A 185 0.05 -3.79 1.73
C GLN A 185 -0.82 -3.16 2.84
N TRP A 186 -0.81 -3.74 4.05
CA TRP A 186 -1.64 -3.27 5.15
C TRP A 186 -1.04 -2.03 5.77
N LEU A 187 0.28 -1.98 5.92
CA LEU A 187 0.95 -0.79 6.43
C LEU A 187 0.76 0.41 5.47
N ASN A 188 0.91 0.20 4.16
CA ASN A 188 0.64 1.25 3.18
C ASN A 188 -0.84 1.67 3.17
N TYR A 189 -1.78 0.73 3.34
CA TYR A 189 -3.20 1.06 3.50
C TYR A 189 -3.46 1.93 4.74
N TYR A 190 -2.90 1.57 5.90
CA TYR A 190 -3.04 2.37 7.12
C TYR A 190 -2.38 3.74 6.99
N ARG A 191 -1.21 3.83 6.36
CA ARG A 191 -0.54 5.10 6.07
C ARG A 191 -1.37 5.99 5.16
N SER A 192 -2.01 5.41 4.14
CA SER A 192 -2.93 6.13 3.25
C SER A 192 -4.12 6.71 4.02
N ARG A 193 -4.70 5.93 4.95
CA ARG A 193 -5.80 6.41 5.80
C ARG A 193 -5.39 7.51 6.79
N LEU A 194 -4.17 7.46 7.33
CA LEU A 194 -3.66 8.52 8.19
C LEU A 194 -3.44 9.81 7.40
N HIS A 195 -2.79 9.73 6.22
CA HIS A 195 -2.65 10.88 5.33
C HIS A 195 -4.02 11.50 4.99
N LEU A 196 -5.02 10.67 4.68
CA LEU A 196 -6.38 11.16 4.45
C LEU A 196 -6.97 11.87 5.67
N ALA A 197 -6.80 11.31 6.87
CA ALA A 197 -7.27 11.94 8.11
C ALA A 197 -6.56 13.27 8.41
N ASP A 198 -5.32 13.43 7.94
CA ASP A 198 -4.52 14.64 8.06
C ASP A 198 -4.82 15.65 6.91
N GLY A 199 -5.74 15.34 5.98
CA GLY A 199 -6.07 16.17 4.82
C GLY A 199 -5.08 16.07 3.65
N GLU A 200 -4.12 15.15 3.72
CA GLU A 200 -3.03 14.98 2.76
C GLU A 200 -3.41 14.00 1.64
N THR A 201 -4.28 14.44 0.73
CA THR A 201 -4.87 13.57 -0.31
C THR A 201 -3.86 13.04 -1.33
N ALA A 202 -2.85 13.83 -1.72
CA ALA A 202 -1.81 13.40 -2.66
C ALA A 202 -0.89 12.31 -2.06
N PRO A 203 -0.29 12.50 -0.86
CA PRO A 203 0.41 11.42 -0.16
C PRO A 203 -0.45 10.17 0.07
N ALA A 204 -1.72 10.35 0.45
CA ALA A 204 -2.65 9.24 0.64
C ALA A 204 -2.81 8.40 -0.65
N SER A 205 -3.06 9.07 -1.78
CA SER A 205 -3.20 8.43 -3.08
C SER A 205 -1.93 7.68 -3.48
N CYS A 206 -0.76 8.34 -3.35
CA CYS A 206 0.52 7.76 -3.72
C CYS A 206 0.82 6.46 -2.94
N ARG A 207 0.53 6.43 -1.63
CA ARG A 207 0.68 5.23 -0.81
C ARG A 207 -0.32 4.12 -1.13
N LEU A 208 -1.52 4.49 -1.58
CA LEU A 208 -2.58 3.52 -1.88
C LEU A 208 -2.40 2.84 -3.24
N ILE A 209 -1.86 3.53 -4.24
CA ILE A 209 -1.74 3.03 -5.63
C ILE A 209 -1.05 1.66 -5.72
N PRO A 210 0.11 1.39 -5.07
CA PRO A 210 0.72 0.06 -5.09
C PRO A 210 -0.17 -1.03 -4.48
N VAL A 211 -0.96 -0.69 -3.46
CA VAL A 211 -1.94 -1.61 -2.84
C VAL A 211 -3.05 -1.91 -3.84
N LEU A 212 -3.58 -0.88 -4.51
CA LEU A 212 -4.66 -1.00 -5.49
C LEU A 212 -4.23 -1.81 -6.71
N ARG A 213 -2.98 -1.70 -7.16
CA ARG A 213 -2.42 -2.58 -8.20
C ARG A 213 -2.46 -4.06 -7.79
N ARG A 214 -2.08 -4.37 -6.55
CA ARG A 214 -2.05 -5.75 -6.03
C ARG A 214 -3.44 -6.28 -5.71
N GLN A 215 -4.34 -5.40 -5.28
CA GLN A 215 -5.68 -5.72 -4.78
C GLN A 215 -6.78 -5.10 -5.66
N GLY A 216 -6.57 -5.01 -6.97
CA GLY A 216 -7.48 -4.29 -7.88
C GLY A 216 -8.89 -4.87 -7.98
N ARG A 217 -9.11 -6.09 -7.46
CA ARG A 217 -10.43 -6.74 -7.38
C ARG A 217 -11.10 -6.59 -6.01
N ALA A 218 -10.48 -5.89 -5.07
CA ALA A 218 -11.00 -5.74 -3.71
C ALA A 218 -11.74 -4.40 -3.56
N ALA A 219 -13.00 -4.46 -3.15
CA ALA A 219 -13.86 -3.29 -3.01
C ALA A 219 -13.29 -2.24 -2.05
N TRP A 220 -12.69 -2.67 -0.93
CA TRP A 220 -12.19 -1.77 0.12
C TRP A 220 -11.08 -0.82 -0.34
N VAL A 221 -10.25 -1.21 -1.32
CA VAL A 221 -9.15 -0.36 -1.80
C VAL A 221 -9.70 0.76 -2.69
N TRP A 222 -10.64 0.41 -3.56
CA TRP A 222 -11.36 1.37 -4.40
C TRP A 222 -12.26 2.29 -3.59
N GLY A 223 -12.90 1.75 -2.55
CA GLY A 223 -13.64 2.54 -1.57
C GLY A 223 -12.76 3.65 -0.99
N LEU A 224 -11.60 3.29 -0.42
CA LEU A 224 -10.67 4.28 0.13
C LEU A 224 -10.16 5.28 -0.93
N LEU A 225 -9.84 4.84 -2.16
CA LEU A 225 -9.44 5.77 -3.21
C LEU A 225 -10.56 6.77 -3.52
N GLY A 226 -11.82 6.31 -3.53
CA GLY A 226 -12.98 7.18 -3.69
C GLY A 226 -13.09 8.24 -2.58
N GLU A 227 -12.82 7.87 -1.32
CA GLU A 227 -12.78 8.84 -0.22
C GLU A 227 -11.67 9.87 -0.38
N ILE A 228 -10.47 9.43 -0.79
CA ILE A 228 -9.33 10.32 -1.01
C ILE A 228 -9.61 11.32 -2.13
N LEU A 229 -10.21 10.86 -3.24
CA LEU A 229 -10.53 11.71 -4.40
C LEU A 229 -11.70 12.65 -4.12
N GLU A 230 -12.67 12.24 -3.29
CA GLU A 230 -13.73 13.11 -2.80
C GLU A 230 -13.14 14.29 -2.02
N GLU A 231 -12.24 14.01 -1.07
CA GLU A 231 -11.55 15.03 -0.27
C GLU A 231 -10.64 15.92 -1.14
N ALA A 232 -10.06 15.37 -2.20
CA ALA A 232 -9.28 16.12 -3.17
C ALA A 232 -10.13 17.01 -4.10
N GLY A 233 -11.46 16.99 -3.98
CA GLY A 233 -12.38 17.76 -4.83
C GLY A 233 -12.65 17.12 -6.20
N ALA A 234 -12.10 15.93 -6.48
CA ALA A 234 -12.28 15.19 -7.73
C ALA A 234 -13.54 14.31 -7.70
N ARG A 235 -14.72 14.95 -7.52
CA ARG A 235 -16.01 14.25 -7.31
C ARG A 235 -16.35 13.20 -8.38
N GLY A 236 -16.06 13.49 -9.65
CA GLY A 236 -16.30 12.56 -10.76
C GLY A 236 -15.49 11.26 -10.61
N ASP A 237 -14.20 11.39 -10.29
CA ASP A 237 -13.31 10.25 -10.07
C ASP A 237 -13.68 9.49 -8.79
N ALA A 238 -14.13 10.20 -7.75
CA ALA A 238 -14.66 9.60 -6.53
C ALA A 238 -15.90 8.73 -6.81
N LEU A 239 -16.84 9.21 -7.64
CA LEU A 239 -18.00 8.45 -8.08
C LEU A 239 -17.58 7.19 -8.85
N ILE A 240 -16.62 7.28 -9.77
CA ILE A 240 -16.09 6.12 -10.50
C ILE A 240 -15.57 5.06 -9.51
N CYS A 241 -14.72 5.46 -8.57
CA CYS A 241 -14.14 4.55 -7.57
C CYS A 241 -15.21 3.88 -6.69
N LEU A 242 -16.17 4.65 -6.19
CA LEU A 242 -17.21 4.13 -5.29
C LEU A 242 -18.18 3.20 -6.04
N ILE A 243 -18.59 3.55 -7.27
CA ILE A 243 -19.42 2.67 -8.10
C ILE A 243 -18.66 1.36 -8.38
N HIS A 244 -17.38 1.45 -8.79
CA HIS A 244 -16.57 0.26 -9.04
C HIS A 244 -16.41 -0.60 -7.78
N ALA A 245 -16.19 0.00 -6.61
CA ALA A 245 -16.14 -0.72 -5.33
C ALA A 245 -17.42 -1.51 -5.05
N THR A 246 -18.61 -0.92 -5.27
CA THR A 246 -19.89 -1.63 -5.06
C THR A 246 -20.08 -2.83 -5.99
N ARG A 247 -19.48 -2.80 -7.18
CA ARG A 247 -19.53 -3.92 -8.15
C ARG A 247 -18.55 -5.04 -7.80
N LEU A 248 -17.42 -4.70 -7.18
CA LEU A 248 -16.40 -5.67 -6.79
C LEU A 248 -16.71 -6.40 -5.48
N ALA A 249 -17.50 -5.79 -4.60
CA ALA A 249 -17.80 -6.36 -3.30
C ALA A 249 -18.52 -7.71 -3.44
N ARG A 250 -18.11 -8.67 -2.62
CA ARG A 250 -18.72 -10.00 -2.60
C ARG A 250 -19.83 -10.09 -1.59
N GLU A 251 -19.71 -9.32 -0.52
CA GLU A 251 -20.65 -9.33 0.58
C GLU A 251 -21.07 -7.90 0.92
N GLU A 252 -22.35 -7.75 1.24
CA GLU A 252 -22.97 -6.45 1.55
C GLU A 252 -22.35 -5.79 2.79
N GLN A 253 -21.78 -6.59 3.69
CA GLN A 253 -21.07 -6.11 4.88
C GLN A 253 -19.83 -5.25 4.56
N GLU A 254 -19.22 -5.44 3.38
CA GLU A 254 -18.07 -4.66 2.92
C GLU A 254 -18.47 -3.22 2.52
N LEU A 255 -19.75 -3.00 2.20
CA LEU A 255 -20.21 -1.78 1.55
C LEU A 255 -20.95 -0.79 2.46
N GLY A 256 -21.13 -1.13 3.75
CA GLY A 256 -22.02 -0.40 4.66
C GLY A 256 -21.94 1.13 4.56
N GLN A 257 -20.78 1.72 4.89
CA GLN A 257 -20.59 3.18 4.82
C GLN A 257 -20.39 3.67 3.37
N LEU A 258 -19.83 2.84 2.49
CA LEU A 258 -19.57 3.19 1.10
C LEU A 258 -20.85 3.48 0.33
N ARG A 259 -21.94 2.74 0.57
CA ARG A 259 -23.25 3.01 -0.07
C ARG A 259 -23.85 4.34 0.36
N ILE A 260 -23.76 4.67 1.65
CA ILE A 260 -24.28 5.94 2.18
C ILE A 260 -23.51 7.10 1.54
N ARG A 261 -22.19 6.98 1.45
CA ARG A 261 -21.32 7.97 0.80
C ARG A 261 -21.60 8.09 -0.69
N LEU A 262 -21.69 6.96 -1.41
CA LEU A 262 -22.03 6.95 -2.83
C LEU A 262 -23.40 7.59 -3.10
N ALA A 263 -24.41 7.26 -2.30
CA ALA A 263 -25.74 7.85 -2.42
C ALA A 263 -25.72 9.37 -2.25
N ARG A 264 -24.95 9.88 -1.28
CA ARG A 264 -24.77 11.33 -1.08
C ARG A 264 -24.18 11.99 -2.32
N LEU A 265 -23.11 11.43 -2.88
CA LEU A 265 -22.46 11.99 -4.06
C LEU A 265 -23.35 11.93 -5.31
N LEU A 266 -24.09 10.83 -5.50
CA LEU A 266 -25.06 10.69 -6.59
C LEU A 266 -26.21 11.71 -6.46
N ALA A 267 -26.73 11.92 -5.25
CA ALA A 267 -27.78 12.91 -5.01
C ALA A 267 -27.29 14.34 -5.27
N LEU A 268 -26.05 14.67 -4.92
CA LEU A 268 -25.43 15.96 -5.27
C LEU A 268 -25.29 16.16 -6.79
N ASP A 269 -25.16 15.07 -7.55
CA ASP A 269 -25.12 15.06 -9.02
C ASP A 269 -26.53 14.91 -9.64
N SER A 270 -27.60 15.04 -8.84
CA SER A 270 -29.00 14.84 -9.26
C SER A 270 -29.31 13.45 -9.85
N ARG A 271 -28.45 12.45 -9.61
CA ARG A 271 -28.64 11.04 -10.01
C ARG A 271 -29.47 10.29 -8.96
N PHE A 272 -30.69 10.78 -8.75
CA PHE A 272 -31.56 10.36 -7.64
C PHE A 272 -31.96 8.88 -7.68
N ASP A 273 -32.24 8.33 -8.86
CA ASP A 273 -32.58 6.91 -9.04
C ASP A 273 -31.46 5.99 -8.57
N GLU A 274 -30.21 6.37 -8.86
CA GLU A 274 -29.04 5.60 -8.47
C GLU A 274 -28.73 5.75 -6.98
N ALA A 275 -28.88 6.97 -6.45
CA ALA A 275 -28.77 7.22 -5.02
C ALA A 275 -29.82 6.41 -4.23
N ALA A 276 -31.06 6.36 -4.72
CA ALA A 276 -32.14 5.62 -4.09
C ALA A 276 -31.87 4.10 -4.01
N GLU A 277 -31.29 3.51 -5.07
CA GLU A 277 -30.88 2.11 -5.05
C GLU A 277 -29.86 1.83 -3.95
N GLN A 278 -28.83 2.68 -3.83
CA GLN A 278 -27.81 2.52 -2.80
C GLN A 278 -28.39 2.60 -1.37
N LEU A 279 -29.29 3.56 -1.12
CA LEU A 279 -29.92 3.72 0.19
C LEU A 279 -30.86 2.57 0.54
N ARG A 280 -31.63 2.04 -0.43
CA ARG A 280 -32.50 0.88 -0.20
C ARG A 280 -31.71 -0.37 0.12
N GLN A 281 -30.59 -0.61 -0.58
CA GLN A 281 -29.69 -1.72 -0.29
C GLN A 281 -29.08 -1.60 1.11
N ALA A 282 -28.54 -0.41 1.46
CA ALA A 282 -27.99 -0.14 2.78
C ALA A 282 -29.04 -0.31 3.91
N THR A 283 -30.25 0.18 3.72
CA THR A 283 -31.34 0.09 4.70
C THR A 283 -31.76 -1.38 4.90
N ARG A 284 -32.02 -2.10 3.81
CA ARG A 284 -32.41 -3.51 3.84
C ARG A 284 -31.38 -4.37 4.57
N TYR A 285 -30.09 -4.17 4.28
CA TYR A 285 -29.02 -4.93 4.92
C TYR A 285 -29.04 -4.74 6.44
N ARG A 286 -29.20 -3.49 6.91
CA ARG A 286 -29.21 -3.19 8.34
C ARG A 286 -30.44 -3.72 9.04
N GLU A 287 -31.62 -3.60 8.43
CA GLU A 287 -32.87 -4.14 8.97
C GLU A 287 -32.79 -5.67 9.11
N GLN A 288 -32.30 -6.37 8.10
CA GLN A 288 -32.14 -7.83 8.10
C GLN A 288 -31.23 -8.33 9.23
N HIS A 289 -30.25 -7.53 9.64
CA HIS A 289 -29.28 -7.88 10.69
C HIS A 289 -29.55 -7.21 12.04
N GLY A 290 -30.66 -6.47 12.17
CA GLY A 290 -31.00 -5.75 13.40
C GLY A 290 -30.02 -4.63 13.75
N TYR A 291 -29.28 -4.09 12.78
CA TYR A 291 -28.35 -2.98 13.00
C TYR A 291 -29.10 -1.64 13.04
N ARG A 292 -28.72 -0.77 13.99
CA ARG A 292 -29.28 0.59 14.12
C ARG A 292 -29.06 1.40 12.85
N ILE A 293 -30.07 2.10 12.33
CA ILE A 293 -29.90 3.01 11.18
C ILE A 293 -29.06 4.26 11.58
N PRO A 294 -27.96 4.58 10.87
CA PRO A 294 -27.17 5.79 11.13
C PRO A 294 -27.95 7.07 10.78
N PRO A 295 -27.70 8.20 11.47
CA PRO A 295 -28.37 9.47 11.19
C PRO A 295 -28.28 9.90 9.72
N ASP A 296 -27.10 9.77 9.10
CA ASP A 296 -26.87 10.15 7.71
C ASP A 296 -27.75 9.35 6.73
N LEU A 297 -27.91 8.04 6.97
CA LEU A 297 -28.78 7.19 6.16
C LEU A 297 -30.24 7.59 6.34
N ALA A 298 -30.68 7.81 7.58
CA ALA A 298 -32.05 8.25 7.86
C ALA A 298 -32.36 9.60 7.21
N ALA A 299 -31.43 10.57 7.29
CA ALA A 299 -31.59 11.89 6.68
C ALA A 299 -31.71 11.81 5.14
N LEU A 300 -30.87 10.99 4.50
CA LEU A 300 -30.93 10.80 3.05
C LEU A 300 -32.23 10.10 2.61
N CYS A 301 -32.71 9.10 3.37
CA CYS A 301 -33.99 8.43 3.10
C CYS A 301 -35.22 9.32 3.35
N ALA A 302 -35.08 10.38 4.15
CA ALA A 302 -36.16 11.33 4.41
C ALA A 302 -36.26 12.46 3.36
N ALA A 303 -35.33 12.54 2.41
CA ALA A 303 -35.32 13.58 1.39
C ALA A 303 -36.43 13.40 0.35
N ASP A 304 -37.02 14.50 -0.12
CA ASP A 304 -38.17 14.48 -1.05
C ASP A 304 -37.90 13.67 -2.34
N TRP A 305 -36.67 13.77 -2.87
CA TRP A 305 -36.26 13.05 -4.07
C TRP A 305 -36.27 11.53 -3.88
N PHE A 306 -36.07 11.02 -2.67
CA PHE A 306 -35.98 9.58 -2.41
C PHE A 306 -37.34 8.88 -2.59
N ALA A 307 -38.42 9.54 -2.18
CA ALA A 307 -39.78 9.03 -2.35
C ALA A 307 -40.22 9.01 -3.83
N ALA A 308 -39.75 9.98 -4.62
CA ALA A 308 -40.07 10.10 -6.04
C ALA A 308 -39.18 9.25 -6.95
N ALA A 309 -37.99 8.86 -6.50
CA ALA A 309 -37.00 8.13 -7.30
C ALA A 309 -37.42 6.69 -7.60
N VAL A 310 -37.09 6.24 -8.81
CA VAL A 310 -37.24 4.84 -9.24
C VAL A 310 -35.87 4.19 -9.18
N PRO A 311 -35.58 3.33 -8.18
CA PRO A 311 -34.23 2.81 -7.98
C PRO A 311 -33.67 2.13 -9.20
N ARG A 312 -32.42 2.45 -9.50
CA ARG A 312 -31.69 1.88 -10.62
C ARG A 312 -30.23 1.71 -10.25
N ALA A 313 -29.64 0.57 -10.59
CA ALA A 313 -28.20 0.39 -10.42
C ALA A 313 -27.41 1.37 -11.31
N PRO A 314 -26.27 1.90 -10.84
CA PRO A 314 -25.37 2.66 -11.70
C PRO A 314 -24.87 1.87 -12.90
N ALA A 315 -24.56 2.57 -13.99
CA ALA A 315 -23.90 1.98 -15.14
C ALA A 315 -22.53 1.40 -14.73
N PRO A 316 -22.06 0.32 -15.38
CA PRO A 316 -20.70 -0.17 -15.21
C PRO A 316 -19.67 0.91 -15.55
N VAL A 317 -18.61 1.01 -14.73
CA VAL A 317 -17.52 2.00 -14.88
C VAL A 317 -16.14 1.34 -14.91
N ASP A 318 -16.08 0.08 -15.34
CA ASP A 318 -14.87 -0.74 -15.23
C ASP A 318 -13.72 -0.17 -16.09
N ALA A 319 -14.03 0.33 -17.29
CA ALA A 319 -13.04 0.94 -18.18
C ALA A 319 -12.54 2.30 -17.65
N GLU A 320 -13.45 3.09 -17.09
CA GLU A 320 -13.18 4.38 -16.47
C GLU A 320 -12.32 4.23 -15.21
N ALA A 321 -12.63 3.24 -14.36
CA ALA A 321 -11.85 2.93 -13.16
C ALA A 321 -10.42 2.51 -13.54
N GLU A 322 -10.26 1.64 -14.54
CA GLU A 322 -8.94 1.29 -15.04
C GLU A 322 -8.18 2.48 -15.64
N ALA A 323 -8.88 3.35 -16.40
CA ALA A 323 -8.27 4.55 -16.97
C ALA A 323 -7.82 5.53 -15.89
N LEU A 324 -8.65 5.71 -14.85
CA LEU A 324 -8.33 6.52 -13.67
C LEU A 324 -7.08 6.00 -12.96
N LEU A 325 -7.04 4.69 -12.65
CA LEU A 325 -5.86 4.09 -12.03
C LEU A 325 -4.60 4.29 -12.87
N ARG A 326 -4.67 4.06 -14.20
CA ARG A 326 -3.54 4.32 -15.11
C ARG A 326 -3.11 5.79 -15.08
N GLY A 327 -4.06 6.72 -15.03
CA GLY A 327 -3.77 8.15 -14.91
C GLY A 327 -3.05 8.50 -13.61
N LEU A 328 -3.55 7.99 -12.47
CA LEU A 328 -2.95 8.18 -11.16
C LEU A 328 -1.56 7.55 -11.05
N GLU A 329 -1.37 6.36 -11.64
CA GLU A 329 -0.05 5.74 -11.71
C GLU A 329 0.94 6.61 -12.46
N ARG A 330 0.58 7.09 -13.66
CA ARG A 330 1.42 7.97 -14.48
C ARG A 330 1.78 9.27 -13.78
N ALA A 331 0.82 9.87 -13.07
CA ALA A 331 1.06 11.10 -12.31
C ALA A 331 2.09 10.93 -11.18
N ASN A 332 2.30 9.71 -10.70
CA ASN A 332 3.27 9.37 -9.64
C ASN A 332 4.60 8.81 -10.18
N LEU A 333 4.83 8.85 -11.50
CA LEU A 333 6.12 8.43 -12.08
C LEU A 333 7.08 9.60 -12.21
N GLY A 334 8.35 9.33 -11.92
CA GLY A 334 9.45 10.14 -12.43
C GLY A 334 9.66 9.82 -13.90
N TYR A 335 9.83 10.85 -14.73
CA TYR A 335 10.15 10.67 -16.15
C TYR A 335 11.59 11.11 -16.42
N SER A 336 12.39 10.19 -16.98
CA SER A 336 13.75 10.49 -17.41
C SER A 336 13.82 10.54 -18.94
N PRO A 337 14.44 11.58 -19.52
CA PRO A 337 14.65 11.64 -20.95
C PRO A 337 15.64 10.54 -21.37
N GLY A 338 15.40 9.95 -22.52
CA GLY A 338 16.28 8.95 -23.10
C GLY A 338 16.11 8.86 -24.60
N VAL A 339 17.01 8.12 -25.24
CA VAL A 339 17.00 7.90 -26.69
C VAL A 339 16.87 6.42 -26.99
N VAL A 340 16.02 6.07 -27.96
CA VAL A 340 15.96 4.70 -28.48
C VAL A 340 17.33 4.37 -29.11
N ASP A 341 18.13 3.52 -28.46
CA ASP A 341 19.46 3.12 -28.94
C ASP A 341 19.33 1.97 -29.96
N HIS A 342 18.53 0.96 -29.64
CA HIS A 342 18.25 -0.12 -30.58
C HIS A 342 16.90 -0.80 -30.33
N VAL A 343 16.32 -1.33 -31.41
CA VAL A 343 15.11 -2.15 -31.41
C VAL A 343 15.51 -3.58 -31.72
N ASN A 344 15.30 -4.50 -30.78
CA ASN A 344 15.59 -5.92 -30.95
C ASN A 344 14.30 -6.70 -31.17
N THR A 345 13.94 -6.88 -32.44
CA THR A 345 12.75 -7.64 -32.84
C THR A 345 12.83 -9.12 -32.43
N ALA A 346 14.01 -9.74 -32.50
CA ALA A 346 14.20 -11.14 -32.11
C ALA A 346 13.98 -11.38 -30.61
N LYS A 347 14.36 -10.42 -29.75
CA LYS A 347 14.13 -10.45 -28.31
C LYS A 347 12.84 -9.74 -27.87
N ALA A 348 12.04 -9.25 -28.81
CA ALA A 348 10.82 -8.49 -28.57
C ALA A 348 10.99 -7.36 -27.52
N LEU A 349 12.07 -6.57 -27.64
CA LEU A 349 12.35 -5.45 -26.73
C LEU A 349 13.02 -4.29 -27.46
N SER A 350 12.86 -3.08 -26.94
CA SER A 350 13.64 -1.90 -27.33
C SER A 350 14.45 -1.42 -26.13
N TYR A 351 15.67 -0.94 -26.36
CA TYR A 351 16.50 -0.32 -25.33
C TYR A 351 16.51 1.19 -25.50
N VAL A 352 16.23 1.91 -24.41
CA VAL A 352 16.27 3.36 -24.34
C VAL A 352 17.42 3.78 -23.43
N ALA A 353 18.45 4.41 -24.00
CA ALA A 353 19.58 4.91 -23.24
C ALA A 353 19.21 6.24 -22.56
N THR A 354 19.47 6.35 -21.26
CA THR A 354 19.33 7.58 -20.47
C THR A 354 20.68 8.19 -20.08
N GLY A 355 21.76 7.43 -20.32
CA GLY A 355 23.14 7.86 -20.25
C GLY A 355 24.02 6.94 -21.08
N VAL A 356 25.34 7.16 -21.03
CA VAL A 356 26.30 6.37 -21.82
C VAL A 356 26.30 4.88 -21.42
N THR A 357 26.05 4.59 -20.14
CA THR A 357 26.04 3.24 -19.55
C THR A 357 24.73 2.89 -18.85
N SER A 358 23.74 3.78 -18.90
CA SER A 358 22.44 3.61 -18.23
C SER A 358 21.29 3.69 -19.22
N GLY A 359 20.18 3.05 -18.88
CA GLY A 359 19.00 3.01 -19.72
C GLY A 359 17.98 1.99 -19.27
N PHE A 360 16.88 1.94 -20.00
CA PHE A 360 15.73 1.09 -19.71
C PHE A 360 15.50 0.09 -20.83
N VAL A 361 15.11 -1.13 -20.44
CA VAL A 361 14.57 -2.12 -21.35
C VAL A 361 13.05 -1.97 -21.40
N LEU A 362 12.51 -1.80 -22.59
CA LEU A 362 11.07 -1.71 -22.85
C LEU A 362 10.61 -2.95 -23.64
N PRO A 363 10.03 -3.96 -22.99
CA PRO A 363 9.51 -5.16 -23.66
C PRO A 363 8.32 -4.80 -24.57
N HIS A 364 8.31 -5.28 -25.81
CA HIS A 364 7.27 -4.99 -26.81
C HIS A 364 5.90 -5.53 -26.41
N GLY A 365 5.84 -6.62 -25.63
CA GLY A 365 4.57 -7.13 -25.09
C GLY A 365 3.89 -6.14 -24.14
N ARG A 366 4.68 -5.36 -23.38
CA ARG A 366 4.17 -4.33 -22.46
C ARG A 366 4.05 -2.96 -23.13
N PHE A 367 4.97 -2.65 -24.04
CA PHE A 367 5.06 -1.36 -24.72
C PHE A 367 5.02 -1.55 -26.24
N PRO A 368 3.91 -2.00 -26.85
CA PRO A 368 3.88 -2.38 -28.25
C PRO A 368 4.22 -1.23 -29.20
N ALA A 369 3.87 0.01 -28.86
CA ALA A 369 4.17 1.19 -29.69
C ALA A 369 5.67 1.55 -29.74
N ILE A 370 6.51 1.10 -28.79
CA ILE A 370 7.95 1.42 -28.84
C ILE A 370 8.66 0.70 -29.99
N ARG A 371 8.09 -0.40 -30.50
CA ARG A 371 8.70 -1.22 -31.57
C ARG A 371 8.80 -0.49 -32.89
N THR A 372 7.98 0.54 -33.11
CA THR A 372 7.92 1.30 -34.36
C THR A 372 8.80 2.54 -34.34
N LEU A 373 9.40 2.89 -33.18
CA LEU A 373 10.27 4.05 -33.10
C LEU A 373 11.67 3.72 -33.63
N PRO A 374 12.21 4.50 -34.58
CA PRO A 374 13.56 4.29 -35.08
C PRO A 374 14.62 4.67 -34.03
N PRO A 375 15.82 4.05 -34.07
CA PRO A 375 16.96 4.51 -33.29
C PRO A 375 17.22 6.01 -33.45
N GLY A 376 17.62 6.65 -32.35
CA GLY A 376 17.79 8.11 -32.26
C GLY A 376 16.54 8.88 -31.85
N THR A 377 15.37 8.25 -31.80
CA THR A 377 14.14 8.92 -31.31
C THR A 377 14.24 9.19 -29.82
N VAL A 378 14.03 10.44 -29.40
CA VAL A 378 14.01 10.82 -27.98
C VAL A 378 12.63 10.54 -27.40
N VAL A 379 12.62 9.93 -26.22
CA VAL A 379 11.42 9.57 -25.46
C VAL A 379 11.65 9.92 -23.99
N GLU A 380 10.58 9.97 -23.22
CA GLU A 380 10.66 10.02 -21.76
C GLU A 380 10.17 8.69 -21.18
N VAL A 381 10.98 8.07 -20.33
CA VAL A 381 10.66 6.79 -19.70
C VAL A 381 10.19 7.05 -18.27
N GLY A 382 8.98 6.59 -17.96
CA GLY A 382 8.37 6.70 -16.63
C GLY A 382 8.77 5.54 -15.73
N HIS A 383 9.22 5.84 -14.52
CA HIS A 383 9.66 4.89 -13.49
C HIS A 383 9.21 5.35 -12.09
N ALA A 384 9.03 4.40 -11.17
CA ALA A 384 8.65 4.71 -9.79
C ALA A 384 9.84 5.15 -8.93
N THR A 385 11.04 4.68 -9.28
CA THR A 385 12.32 5.03 -8.66
C THR A 385 13.36 5.14 -9.77
N ALA A 386 14.40 5.96 -9.58
CA ALA A 386 15.41 6.23 -10.60
C ALA A 386 16.06 4.96 -11.19
N ASP A 387 16.25 3.93 -10.34
CA ASP A 387 16.83 2.63 -10.73
C ASP A 387 15.79 1.52 -10.95
N GLY A 388 14.50 1.86 -10.87
CA GLY A 388 13.38 0.93 -11.01
C GLY A 388 13.12 0.51 -12.46
N PRO A 389 12.28 -0.52 -12.71
CA PRO A 389 11.92 -0.88 -14.07
C PRO A 389 11.07 0.21 -14.75
N ALA A 390 11.10 0.26 -16.08
CA ALA A 390 10.19 1.10 -16.84
C ALA A 390 8.72 0.68 -16.61
N ILE A 391 7.89 1.66 -16.26
CA ILE A 391 6.47 1.48 -16.00
C ILE A 391 5.62 2.03 -17.13
N ASP A 392 6.02 3.17 -17.70
CA ASP A 392 5.36 3.90 -18.77
C ASP A 392 6.41 4.55 -19.69
N TRP A 393 5.98 5.09 -20.83
CA TRP A 393 6.81 5.97 -21.64
C TRP A 393 5.94 6.92 -22.46
N ARG A 394 6.53 8.05 -22.87
CA ARG A 394 5.87 9.00 -23.77
C ARG A 394 6.85 9.59 -24.80
N PRO A 395 6.36 10.03 -25.97
CA PRO A 395 7.20 10.77 -26.93
C PRO A 395 7.74 12.05 -26.28
N SER A 396 8.98 12.39 -26.61
CA SER A 396 9.54 13.71 -26.28
C SER A 396 9.33 14.67 -27.46
N ALA A 397 9.14 15.96 -27.15
CA ALA A 397 9.18 17.01 -28.18
C ALA A 397 10.63 17.35 -28.60
N ALA A 398 11.63 16.89 -27.84
CA ALA A 398 13.03 17.08 -28.19
C ALA A 398 13.46 16.08 -29.27
N ASP A 399 14.28 16.52 -30.21
CA ASP A 399 14.90 15.66 -31.23
C ASP A 399 16.32 15.22 -30.87
N THR A 400 16.89 15.82 -29.82
CA THR A 400 18.24 15.58 -29.32
C THR A 400 18.24 15.53 -27.81
N LEU A 401 19.29 14.95 -27.24
CA LEU A 401 19.54 14.86 -25.81
C LEU A 401 21.01 15.22 -25.56
N PRO A 402 21.33 16.43 -25.06
CA PRO A 402 22.70 16.91 -24.93
C PRO A 402 23.63 15.91 -24.23
N GLY A 403 24.80 15.66 -24.82
CA GLY A 403 25.79 14.71 -24.32
C GLY A 403 25.51 13.23 -24.59
N LEU A 404 24.32 12.88 -25.11
CA LEU A 404 23.93 11.48 -25.38
C LEU A 404 23.39 11.24 -26.79
N CYS A 405 22.57 12.14 -27.35
CA CYS A 405 22.04 12.05 -28.71
C CYS A 405 22.11 13.42 -29.38
N GLU A 406 23.01 13.60 -30.35
CA GLU A 406 23.30 14.92 -30.93
C GLU A 406 23.35 14.88 -32.45
N ARG A 407 23.10 16.04 -33.06
CA ARG A 407 23.23 16.24 -34.50
C ARG A 407 24.66 16.66 -34.81
N PHE A 408 25.30 15.97 -35.74
CA PHE A 408 26.62 16.31 -36.26
C PHE A 408 26.51 16.67 -37.72
N THR A 409 27.32 17.63 -38.15
CA THR A 409 27.53 17.95 -39.56
C THR A 409 29.03 18.02 -39.83
N GLY A 410 29.46 17.44 -40.95
CA GLY A 410 30.88 17.30 -41.23
C GLY A 410 31.20 16.65 -42.57
N VAL A 411 32.41 16.11 -42.67
CA VAL A 411 32.88 15.37 -43.84
C VAL A 411 32.75 13.88 -43.55
N LEU A 412 31.97 13.17 -44.35
CA LEU A 412 31.84 11.72 -44.26
C LEU A 412 32.88 11.05 -45.15
N ASP A 413 33.78 10.28 -44.53
CA ASP A 413 34.85 9.55 -45.20
C ASP A 413 34.54 8.05 -45.20
N ARG A 414 34.47 7.43 -46.39
CA ARG A 414 34.37 5.98 -46.57
C ARG A 414 35.58 5.46 -47.34
N GLN A 415 36.27 4.47 -46.77
CA GLN A 415 37.46 3.84 -47.35
C GLN A 415 37.09 2.57 -48.14
N GLU A 416 37.91 2.19 -49.12
CA GLU A 416 37.67 1.08 -50.04
C GLU A 416 37.53 -0.28 -49.34
N ASP A 417 38.37 -0.53 -48.33
CA ASP A 417 38.38 -1.79 -47.57
C ASP A 417 37.50 -1.78 -46.31
N GLN A 418 36.67 -0.76 -46.11
CA GLN A 418 35.85 -0.63 -44.91
C GLN A 418 34.36 -0.68 -45.22
N ALA A 419 33.67 -1.59 -44.53
CA ALA A 419 32.21 -1.68 -44.58
C ALA A 419 31.51 -0.52 -43.84
N PHE A 420 32.25 0.26 -43.06
CA PHE A 420 31.77 1.40 -42.26
C PHE A 420 32.39 2.71 -42.76
N ALA A 421 31.92 3.84 -42.23
CA ALA A 421 32.47 5.17 -42.52
C ALA A 421 32.69 5.97 -41.22
N PHE A 422 33.37 7.11 -41.32
CA PHE A 422 33.46 8.07 -40.23
C PHE A 422 33.00 9.45 -40.72
N LEU A 423 32.19 10.13 -39.92
CA LEU A 423 31.87 11.54 -40.12
C LEU A 423 32.75 12.36 -39.19
N ARG A 424 33.67 13.13 -39.77
CA ARG A 424 34.55 14.04 -39.03
C ARG A 424 33.88 15.39 -38.87
N SER A 425 33.66 15.80 -37.63
CA SER A 425 33.02 17.08 -37.28
C SER A 425 33.86 17.81 -36.23
N PRO A 426 33.79 19.14 -36.13
CA PRO A 426 34.42 19.88 -35.04
C PRO A 426 34.01 19.40 -33.63
N GLY A 427 32.81 18.83 -33.50
CA GLY A 427 32.31 18.23 -32.26
C GLY A 427 32.81 16.81 -31.95
N GLY A 428 33.66 16.24 -32.81
CA GLY A 428 34.22 14.89 -32.69
C GLY A 428 33.90 13.99 -33.88
N ASP A 429 34.62 12.87 -33.95
CA ASP A 429 34.43 11.85 -34.98
C ASP A 429 33.24 10.93 -34.63
N VAL A 430 32.33 10.76 -35.58
CA VAL A 430 31.18 9.88 -35.48
C VAL A 430 31.39 8.63 -36.31
N PHE A 431 31.35 7.47 -35.67
CA PHE A 431 31.35 6.18 -36.35
C PHE A 431 30.02 5.94 -37.08
N VAL A 432 30.07 5.72 -38.38
CA VAL A 432 28.91 5.38 -39.21
C VAL A 432 28.90 3.89 -39.46
N PRO A 433 27.95 3.13 -38.88
CA PRO A 433 27.95 1.68 -38.98
C PRO A 433 27.60 1.19 -40.39
N PRO A 434 27.94 -0.08 -40.73
CA PRO A 434 27.83 -0.57 -42.11
C PRO A 434 26.44 -0.50 -42.73
N ASP A 435 25.40 -0.69 -41.93
CA ASP A 435 24.00 -0.59 -42.34
C ASP A 435 23.63 0.82 -42.81
N LEU A 436 24.20 1.86 -42.19
CA LEU A 436 23.99 3.26 -42.59
C LEU A 436 24.99 3.72 -43.67
N ALA A 437 26.18 3.14 -43.71
CA ALA A 437 27.17 3.43 -44.75
C ALA A 437 26.84 2.73 -46.08
N ALA A 438 25.98 1.70 -46.06
CA ALA A 438 25.53 0.99 -47.25
C ALA A 438 24.91 1.96 -48.27
N GLY A 439 25.35 1.86 -49.53
CA GLY A 439 24.90 2.74 -50.61
C GLY A 439 25.67 4.07 -50.76
N ILE A 440 26.53 4.45 -49.81
CA ILE A 440 27.39 5.63 -49.95
C ILE A 440 28.65 5.24 -50.73
N ALA A 441 28.97 5.95 -51.81
CA ALA A 441 30.18 5.67 -52.59
C ALA A 441 31.48 5.94 -51.80
N ILE A 442 32.55 5.23 -52.13
CA ILE A 442 33.88 5.41 -51.55
C ILE A 442 34.37 6.83 -51.83
N GLY A 443 34.98 7.48 -50.83
CA GLY A 443 35.47 8.85 -50.93
C GLY A 443 35.04 9.73 -49.75
N SER A 444 35.25 11.03 -49.92
CA SER A 444 34.97 12.06 -48.91
C SER A 444 33.81 12.94 -49.36
N TRP A 445 32.80 13.06 -48.49
CA TRP A 445 31.54 13.73 -48.79
C TRP A 445 31.29 14.86 -47.78
N PRO A 446 31.59 16.12 -48.11
CA PRO A 446 31.38 17.25 -47.21
C PRO A 446 29.89 17.60 -47.06
N GLY A 447 29.55 18.26 -45.95
CA GLY A 447 28.19 18.77 -45.69
C GLY A 447 27.17 17.69 -45.35
N ARG A 448 27.62 16.48 -44.97
CA ARG A 448 26.74 15.42 -44.50
C ARG A 448 26.37 15.66 -43.05
N SER A 449 25.11 15.37 -42.71
CA SER A 449 24.60 15.47 -41.35
C SER A 449 24.13 14.11 -40.85
N CYS A 450 24.29 13.86 -39.55
CA CYS A 450 23.81 12.65 -38.91
C CYS A 450 23.26 12.92 -37.52
N LEU A 451 22.36 12.04 -37.06
CA LEU A 451 22.03 11.91 -35.66
C LEU A 451 22.89 10.80 -35.08
N ALA A 452 23.58 11.07 -33.98
CA ALA A 452 24.48 10.11 -33.35
C ALA A 452 24.18 9.94 -31.87
N ILE A 453 24.33 8.71 -31.38
CA ILE A 453 24.20 8.36 -29.96
C ILE A 453 25.59 8.08 -29.40
N ARG A 454 25.86 8.61 -28.19
CA ARG A 454 27.09 8.38 -27.44
C ARG A 454 26.97 7.09 -26.63
N ARG A 455 27.92 6.17 -26.80
CA ARG A 455 27.89 4.88 -26.10
C ARG A 455 29.28 4.28 -25.89
N THR A 456 29.36 3.35 -24.94
CA THR A 456 30.56 2.55 -24.70
C THR A 456 30.51 1.26 -25.52
N ASP A 457 31.56 0.99 -26.28
CA ASP A 457 31.69 -0.26 -27.03
C ASP A 457 32.09 -1.46 -26.13
N LYS A 458 32.12 -2.67 -26.69
CA LYS A 458 32.53 -3.89 -25.97
C LYS A 458 33.97 -3.85 -25.45
N ARG A 459 34.80 -2.91 -25.91
CA ARG A 459 36.20 -2.72 -25.52
C ARG A 459 36.34 -1.59 -24.50
N GLY A 460 35.25 -1.03 -23.99
CA GLY A 460 35.24 0.04 -22.99
C GLY A 460 35.47 1.44 -23.55
N ARG A 461 35.52 1.62 -24.88
CA ARG A 461 35.73 2.94 -25.50
C ARG A 461 34.39 3.65 -25.69
N THR A 462 34.30 4.88 -25.19
CA THR A 462 33.13 5.74 -25.40
C THR A 462 33.32 6.55 -26.68
N GLY A 463 32.32 6.54 -27.55
CA GLY A 463 32.34 7.33 -28.79
C GLY A 463 30.93 7.57 -29.35
N TRP A 464 30.87 8.37 -30.41
CA TRP A 464 29.63 8.65 -31.12
C TRP A 464 29.40 7.61 -32.22
N ARG A 465 28.18 7.06 -32.28
CA ARG A 465 27.73 6.20 -33.36
C ARG A 465 26.51 6.81 -34.05
N ALA A 466 26.57 6.97 -35.36
CA ALA A 466 25.44 7.41 -36.15
C ALA A 466 24.30 6.38 -36.09
N VAL A 467 23.08 6.88 -35.94
CA VAL A 467 21.82 6.12 -35.96
C VAL A 467 20.88 6.58 -37.07
N ARG A 468 21.11 7.78 -37.62
CA ARG A 468 20.44 8.30 -38.80
C ARG A 468 21.41 9.16 -39.60
N LEU A 469 21.34 9.09 -40.92
CA LEU A 469 22.06 9.97 -41.84
C LEU A 469 21.05 10.77 -42.65
N TRP A 470 21.39 12.02 -42.94
CA TRP A 470 20.63 12.88 -43.83
C TRP A 470 21.44 13.22 -45.08
N GLU A 471 20.72 13.51 -46.15
CA GLU A 471 21.33 14.05 -47.35
C GLU A 471 21.70 15.52 -47.17
N PRO A 472 22.69 16.04 -47.92
CA PRO A 472 23.06 17.44 -47.85
C PRO A 472 21.85 18.33 -48.23
N GLY A 473 21.42 19.21 -47.33
CA GLY A 473 20.37 20.21 -47.58
C GLY A 473 18.92 19.78 -47.25
N ALA A 474 18.73 18.68 -46.53
CA ALA A 474 17.42 18.22 -46.04
C ALA A 474 17.15 18.59 -44.57
#